data_AF-A0A3S0IBQ9-F1
#
_entry.id   AF-A0A3S0IBQ9-F1
#
_cell.length_a   1.000
_cell.length_b   1.000
_cell.length_c   1.000
_cell.angle_alpha   90.00
_cell.angle_beta   90.00
_cell.angle_gamma   90.00
#
_symmetry.space_group_name_H-M   'P 1'
#
loop_
_entity.id
_entity.type
_entity.pdbx_description
1 polymer ?
#
loop_
_entity_poly.entity_id
_entity_poly.type
_entity_poly.pdbx_seq_one_letter_code
_entity_poly.pdbx_strand_id
1 'polypeptide(L)'
;MLHLRLSPTWTLLSVAALALSGCATAPDAAKTGTASPLSDTDRYVQAVERSAVYEEANVRPLRPLTYPMAALTLTNNPSWAVGQEGKTVTLTNSYGTWVTVEPEVKEICKTYKAGEVIQKLHYLLGLQPAVPSDSNAKFVRISIAPQSVGPTGNGVFRPCPDPDPTKTACANTINGPQAFVSWFANQQVFSYRKGPDLKQTGYPWTRLGYTYNWDPQASDIRGAQEYIVPGGTKVTVVEIVSPQEYCAR
;
A
#
# COMPACT_ATOMS: atom_id res chain seq x y z
N MET A 1 63.90 -68.38 -18.46
CA MET A 1 64.90 -67.74 -17.59
C MET A 1 64.23 -66.58 -16.88
N LEU A 2 64.27 -66.64 -15.54
CA LEU A 2 64.24 -65.59 -14.53
C LEU A 2 63.15 -64.49 -14.56
N HIS A 3 62.41 -64.49 -13.44
CA HIS A 3 61.45 -63.53 -12.93
C HIS A 3 61.92 -62.06 -12.90
N LEU A 4 60.97 -61.13 -12.99
CA LEU A 4 60.86 -60.09 -11.95
C LEU A 4 59.41 -59.58 -11.81
N ARG A 5 58.84 -59.78 -10.62
CA ARG A 5 57.62 -59.16 -10.12
C ARG A 5 57.97 -57.79 -9.55
N LEU A 6 57.20 -56.75 -9.84
CA LEU A 6 57.15 -55.52 -9.04
C LEU A 6 55.70 -55.04 -8.90
N SER A 7 55.37 -54.74 -7.65
CA SER A 7 54.05 -54.57 -7.03
C SER A 7 53.37 -53.23 -7.35
N PRO A 8 52.05 -53.10 -7.11
CA PRO A 8 51.33 -51.84 -7.29
C PRO A 8 51.55 -50.91 -6.09
N THR A 9 52.04 -49.69 -6.34
CA THR A 9 52.10 -48.62 -5.36
C THR A 9 50.73 -47.94 -5.24
N TRP A 10 50.07 -48.13 -4.09
CA TRP A 10 48.90 -47.37 -3.69
C TRP A 10 49.35 -45.96 -3.26
N THR A 11 48.97 -44.94 -4.02
CA THR A 11 49.13 -43.55 -3.59
C THR A 11 47.93 -43.17 -2.73
N LEU A 12 48.11 -43.19 -1.41
CA LEU A 12 47.19 -42.58 -0.45
C LEU A 12 47.26 -41.05 -0.62
N LEU A 13 46.22 -40.45 -1.20
CA LEU A 13 46.00 -39.01 -1.05
C LEU A 13 45.47 -38.76 0.36
N SER A 14 46.32 -38.22 1.22
CA SER A 14 45.97 -37.71 2.53
C SER A 14 45.02 -36.51 2.39
N VAL A 15 43.74 -36.70 2.74
CA VAL A 15 42.82 -35.59 2.97
C VAL A 15 43.24 -34.91 4.27
N ALA A 16 43.88 -33.75 4.17
CA ALA A 16 44.10 -32.88 5.30
C ALA A 16 42.76 -32.27 5.74
N ALA A 17 42.14 -32.85 6.75
CA ALA A 17 41.01 -32.24 7.45
C ALA A 17 41.54 -31.06 8.26
N LEU A 18 41.35 -29.83 7.76
CA LEU A 18 41.49 -28.62 8.58
C LEU A 18 40.37 -28.62 9.62
N ALA A 19 40.69 -29.02 10.84
CA ALA A 19 39.86 -28.76 12.00
C ALA A 19 39.95 -27.25 12.33
N LEU A 20 39.01 -26.47 11.81
CA LEU A 20 38.74 -25.13 12.31
C LEU A 20 38.21 -25.28 13.74
N SER A 21 39.07 -25.03 14.72
CA SER A 21 38.68 -24.85 16.12
C SER A 21 37.87 -23.56 16.24
N GLY A 22 36.57 -23.66 15.96
CA GLY A 22 35.62 -22.60 16.31
C GLY A 22 35.53 -22.53 17.83
N CYS A 23 35.82 -21.37 18.40
CA CYS A 23 35.40 -21.04 19.76
C CYS A 23 33.86 -21.09 19.78
N ALA A 24 33.30 -22.23 20.16
CA ALA A 24 31.89 -22.32 20.52
C ALA A 24 31.71 -21.58 21.84
N THR A 25 31.49 -20.27 21.77
CA THR A 25 30.77 -19.57 22.84
C THR A 25 29.40 -20.22 22.93
N ALA A 26 29.09 -20.78 24.09
CA ALA A 26 27.76 -21.30 24.40
C ALA A 26 26.69 -20.28 23.96
N PRO A 27 25.53 -20.72 23.44
CA PRO A 27 24.43 -19.79 23.20
C PRO A 27 24.09 -19.17 24.56
N ASP A 28 24.34 -17.86 24.67
CA ASP A 28 23.78 -17.07 25.76
C ASP A 28 22.29 -17.42 25.80
N ALA A 29 21.85 -17.93 26.95
CA ALA A 29 20.45 -18.21 27.20
C ALA A 29 19.68 -16.93 26.85
N ALA A 30 18.98 -16.96 25.72
CA ALA A 30 18.18 -15.86 25.25
C ALA A 30 17.20 -15.52 26.37
N LYS A 31 17.46 -14.40 27.06
CA LYS A 31 16.50 -13.81 27.97
C LYS A 31 15.25 -13.60 27.13
N THR A 32 14.20 -14.35 27.45
CA THR A 32 12.84 -14.10 26.96
C THR A 32 12.37 -12.80 27.58
N GLY A 33 12.95 -11.69 27.12
CA GLY A 33 12.38 -10.37 27.29
C GLY A 33 11.17 -10.33 26.36
N THR A 34 9.99 -10.07 26.92
CA THR A 34 8.84 -9.65 26.14
C THR A 34 9.25 -8.45 25.30
N ALA A 35 9.39 -8.62 23.99
CA ALA A 35 9.74 -7.53 23.10
C ALA A 35 8.71 -6.40 23.29
N SER A 36 9.19 -5.17 23.53
CA SER A 36 8.31 -4.01 23.59
C SER A 36 7.49 -3.89 22.30
N PRO A 37 6.20 -3.48 22.37
CA PRO A 37 5.41 -3.28 21.17
C PRO A 37 6.12 -2.30 20.22
N LEU A 38 6.15 -2.64 18.92
CA LEU A 38 6.69 -1.76 17.89
C LEU A 38 5.97 -0.41 17.90
N SER A 39 6.73 0.67 17.69
CA SER A 39 6.18 2.01 17.49
C SER A 39 5.38 2.08 16.19
N ASP A 40 4.48 3.06 16.07
CA ASP A 40 3.73 3.30 14.82
C ASP A 40 4.65 3.62 13.64
N THR A 41 5.75 4.32 13.89
CA THR A 41 6.78 4.57 12.87
C THR A 41 7.37 3.27 12.35
N ASP A 42 7.78 2.36 13.24
CA ASP A 42 8.38 1.09 12.84
C ASP A 42 7.37 0.20 12.11
N ARG A 43 6.10 0.20 12.56
CA ARG A 43 5.01 -0.53 11.89
C ARG A 43 4.75 0.01 10.50
N TYR A 44 4.73 1.33 10.35
CA TYR A 44 4.55 1.96 9.04
C TYR A 44 5.69 1.61 8.09
N VAL A 45 6.95 1.67 8.55
CA VAL A 45 8.11 1.27 7.74
C VAL A 45 8.01 -0.21 7.35
N GLN A 46 7.63 -1.10 8.27
CA GLN A 46 7.40 -2.51 7.95
C GLN A 46 6.25 -2.71 6.96
N ALA A 47 5.19 -1.91 7.02
CA ALA A 47 4.10 -1.96 6.05
C ALA A 47 4.59 -1.59 4.64
N VAL A 48 5.45 -0.56 4.52
CA VAL A 48 6.09 -0.20 3.24
C VAL A 48 6.89 -1.37 2.70
N GLU A 49 7.72 -2.01 3.54
CA GLU A 49 8.53 -3.16 3.15
C GLU A 49 7.68 -4.37 2.71
N ARG A 50 6.63 -4.70 3.48
CA ARG A 50 5.76 -5.84 3.17
C ARG A 50 4.96 -5.60 1.90
N SER A 51 4.41 -4.40 1.71
CA SER A 51 3.62 -4.07 0.52
C SER A 51 4.44 -4.07 -0.79
N ALA A 52 5.77 -3.93 -0.71
CA ALA A 52 6.64 -4.01 -1.88
C ALA A 52 6.70 -5.44 -2.48
N VAL A 53 6.46 -6.46 -1.66
CA VAL A 53 6.53 -7.88 -2.06
C VAL A 53 5.14 -8.33 -2.52
N TYR A 54 5.08 -8.94 -3.71
CA TYR A 54 3.84 -9.58 -4.16
C TYR A 54 3.65 -10.88 -3.40
N GLU A 55 2.47 -11.07 -2.85
CA GLU A 55 2.04 -12.35 -2.31
C GLU A 55 0.63 -12.64 -2.83
N GLU A 56 0.45 -13.81 -3.42
CA GLU A 56 -0.84 -14.23 -3.96
C GLU A 56 -1.93 -14.30 -2.88
N ALA A 57 -1.57 -14.68 -1.66
CA ALA A 57 -2.47 -14.72 -0.51
C ALA A 57 -3.07 -13.34 -0.14
N ASN A 58 -2.43 -12.25 -0.56
CA ASN A 58 -2.90 -10.89 -0.30
C ASN A 58 -3.91 -10.43 -1.37
N VAL A 59 -4.02 -11.12 -2.51
CA VAL A 59 -5.05 -10.83 -3.51
C VAL A 59 -6.43 -11.06 -2.91
N ARG A 60 -7.33 -10.07 -3.04
CA ARG A 60 -8.73 -10.20 -2.64
C ARG A 60 -9.69 -9.88 -3.79
N PRO A 61 -10.94 -10.36 -3.73
CA PRO A 61 -12.01 -9.85 -4.58
C PRO A 61 -12.19 -8.34 -4.39
N LEU A 62 -12.30 -7.62 -5.50
CA LEU A 62 -12.52 -6.18 -5.59
C LEU A 62 -13.91 -5.93 -6.17
N ARG A 63 -14.53 -4.84 -5.73
CA ARG A 63 -15.79 -4.37 -6.31
C ARG A 63 -15.48 -3.71 -7.66
N PRO A 64 -16.06 -4.19 -8.76
CA PRO A 64 -15.99 -3.49 -10.04
C PRO A 64 -16.55 -2.08 -9.91
N LEU A 65 -15.90 -1.14 -10.59
CA LEU A 65 -16.41 0.21 -10.69
C LEU A 65 -17.77 0.25 -11.39
N THR A 66 -18.68 1.04 -10.84
CA THR A 66 -19.97 1.36 -11.45
C THR A 66 -20.18 2.87 -11.42
N TYR A 67 -20.93 3.39 -12.40
CA TYR A 67 -21.19 4.82 -12.55
C TYR A 67 -22.64 5.19 -12.21
N PRO A 68 -22.88 6.40 -11.66
CA PRO A 68 -21.87 7.35 -11.18
C PRO A 68 -21.09 6.81 -9.98
N MET A 69 -19.78 7.07 -9.94
CA MET A 69 -18.90 6.61 -8.87
C MET A 69 -18.98 7.60 -7.71
N ALA A 70 -19.49 7.16 -6.57
CA ALA A 70 -19.38 7.88 -5.30
C ALA A 70 -18.03 7.54 -4.65
N ALA A 71 -17.20 8.56 -4.43
CA ALA A 71 -15.85 8.40 -3.93
C ALA A 71 -15.51 9.50 -2.93
N LEU A 72 -14.42 9.30 -2.18
CA LEU A 72 -13.91 10.29 -1.25
C LEU A 72 -12.38 10.27 -1.17
N THR A 73 -11.82 11.43 -0.87
CA THR A 73 -10.40 11.60 -0.50
C THR A 73 -10.32 12.17 0.90
N LEU A 74 -9.40 11.66 1.73
CA LEU A 74 -9.02 12.28 3.00
C LEU A 74 -7.91 13.30 2.72
N THR A 75 -8.09 14.55 3.14
CA THR A 75 -7.10 15.61 2.89
C THR A 75 -7.08 16.67 3.99
N ASN A 76 -5.89 17.17 4.32
CA ASN A 76 -5.72 18.37 5.16
C ASN A 76 -5.84 19.67 4.37
N ASN A 77 -5.93 19.61 3.04
CA ASN A 77 -6.06 20.77 2.17
C ASN A 77 -7.24 20.59 1.21
N PRO A 78 -8.48 20.85 1.66
CA PRO A 78 -9.68 20.75 0.82
C PRO A 78 -9.94 22.01 -0.03
N SER A 79 -8.97 22.94 -0.15
CA SER A 79 -9.18 24.27 -0.75
C SER A 79 -9.79 24.25 -2.15
N TRP A 80 -9.48 23.23 -2.97
CA TRP A 80 -10.05 23.07 -4.31
C TRP A 80 -11.56 22.78 -4.32
N ALA A 81 -12.11 22.28 -3.21
CA ALA A 81 -13.51 21.89 -3.06
C ALA A 81 -14.35 22.90 -2.28
N VAL A 82 -13.74 23.77 -1.47
CA VAL A 82 -14.46 24.72 -0.60
C VAL A 82 -15.34 25.65 -1.44
N GLY A 83 -16.65 25.69 -1.13
CA GLY A 83 -17.64 26.50 -1.86
C GLY A 83 -18.02 25.93 -3.22
N GLN A 84 -17.63 24.69 -3.52
CA GLN A 84 -17.92 23.97 -4.76
C GLN A 84 -18.93 22.83 -4.56
N GLU A 85 -19.50 22.66 -3.37
CA GLU A 85 -20.53 21.66 -3.10
C GLU A 85 -21.70 21.81 -4.09
N GLY A 86 -22.11 20.69 -4.70
CA GLY A 86 -23.09 20.62 -5.78
C GLY A 86 -22.59 21.03 -7.16
N LYS A 87 -21.36 21.55 -7.28
CA LYS A 87 -20.77 22.00 -8.55
C LYS A 87 -19.79 20.98 -9.11
N THR A 88 -19.68 20.98 -10.44
CA THR A 88 -18.66 20.23 -11.16
C THR A 88 -17.38 21.05 -11.28
N VAL A 89 -16.26 20.47 -10.83
CA VAL A 89 -14.91 21.05 -10.93
C VAL A 89 -14.01 20.13 -11.75
N THR A 90 -12.96 20.69 -12.36
CA THR A 90 -11.92 19.90 -13.03
C THR A 90 -10.74 19.72 -12.09
N LEU A 91 -10.37 18.48 -11.79
CA LEU A 91 -9.19 18.22 -10.98
C LEU A 91 -7.92 18.57 -11.76
N THR A 92 -6.98 19.27 -11.12
CA THR A 92 -5.74 19.75 -11.76
C THR A 92 -4.48 19.04 -11.25
N ASN A 93 -4.61 18.13 -10.28
CA ASN A 93 -3.48 17.41 -9.72
C ASN A 93 -2.84 16.47 -10.76
N SER A 94 -1.63 16.80 -11.21
CA SER A 94 -0.87 16.02 -12.19
C SER A 94 -0.45 14.64 -11.67
N TYR A 95 -0.38 14.45 -10.35
CA TYR A 95 -0.11 13.15 -9.73
C TYR A 95 -1.37 12.29 -9.56
N GLY A 96 -2.55 12.83 -9.89
CA GLY A 96 -3.84 12.19 -9.66
C GLY A 96 -4.31 12.29 -8.21
N THR A 97 -5.62 12.32 -8.02
CA THR A 97 -6.26 12.30 -6.70
C THR A 97 -6.55 10.86 -6.31
N TRP A 98 -5.93 10.38 -5.23
CA TRP A 98 -6.20 9.07 -4.67
C TRP A 98 -7.52 9.10 -3.91
N VAL A 99 -8.40 8.16 -4.22
CA VAL A 99 -9.74 8.08 -3.65
C VAL A 99 -10.07 6.66 -3.25
N THR A 100 -11.00 6.53 -2.31
CA THR A 100 -11.69 5.29 -2.01
C THR A 100 -13.16 5.44 -2.38
N VAL A 101 -13.85 4.32 -2.58
CA VAL A 101 -15.25 4.27 -3.00
C VAL A 101 -16.20 4.11 -1.83
N GLU A 102 -17.34 4.78 -1.92
CA GLU A 102 -18.43 4.58 -0.96
C GLU A 102 -19.16 3.25 -1.22
N PRO A 103 -19.65 2.55 -0.18
CA PRO A 103 -19.62 2.93 1.23
C PRO A 103 -18.50 2.26 2.05
N GLU A 104 -17.46 1.68 1.44
CA GLU A 104 -16.53 0.76 2.12
C GLU A 104 -15.89 1.37 3.38
N VAL A 105 -15.29 2.55 3.27
CA VAL A 105 -14.70 3.23 4.45
C VAL A 105 -15.75 3.58 5.50
N LYS A 106 -16.95 4.00 5.09
CA LYS A 106 -18.04 4.30 6.02
C LYS A 106 -18.42 3.07 6.85
N GLU A 107 -18.60 1.93 6.18
CA GLU A 107 -18.98 0.68 6.84
C GLU A 107 -17.92 0.17 7.82
N ILE A 108 -16.64 0.42 7.52
CA ILE A 108 -15.53 0.06 8.40
C ILE A 108 -15.45 1.04 9.58
N CYS A 109 -15.43 2.35 9.30
CA CYS A 109 -15.08 3.36 10.30
C CYS A 109 -16.22 3.71 11.26
N LYS A 110 -17.47 3.32 10.97
CA LYS A 110 -18.59 3.47 11.92
C LYS A 110 -18.42 2.71 13.24
N THR A 111 -17.50 1.76 13.26
CA THR A 111 -17.15 1.00 14.47
C THR A 111 -16.05 1.66 15.30
N TYR A 112 -15.43 2.73 14.79
CA TYR A 112 -14.33 3.40 15.47
C TYR A 112 -14.84 4.24 16.63
N LYS A 113 -14.09 4.24 17.74
CA LYS A 113 -14.36 5.16 18.84
C LYS A 113 -14.04 6.58 18.39
N ALA A 114 -14.83 7.55 18.83
CA ALA A 114 -14.70 8.96 18.42
C ALA A 114 -13.26 9.51 18.56
N GLY A 115 -12.55 9.16 19.65
CA GLY A 115 -11.17 9.60 19.90
C GLY A 115 -10.10 8.88 19.07
N GLU A 116 -10.45 7.82 18.34
CA GLU A 116 -9.52 6.99 17.56
C GLU A 116 -9.69 7.16 16.04
N VAL A 117 -10.72 7.90 15.58
CA VAL A 117 -11.13 7.95 14.17
C VAL A 117 -9.98 8.31 13.23
N ILE A 118 -9.27 9.42 13.50
CA ILE A 118 -8.17 9.88 12.62
C ILE A 118 -7.06 8.83 12.57
N GLN A 119 -6.61 8.35 13.73
CA GLN A 119 -5.55 7.35 13.81
C GLN A 119 -5.91 6.07 13.05
N LYS A 120 -7.13 5.55 13.26
CA LYS A 120 -7.58 4.31 12.59
C LYS A 120 -7.82 4.49 11.10
N LEU A 121 -8.21 5.69 10.65
CA LEU A 121 -8.26 5.99 9.22
C LEU A 121 -6.86 6.03 8.60
N HIS A 122 -5.86 6.55 9.30
CA HIS A 122 -4.48 6.50 8.82
C HIS A 122 -3.98 5.07 8.69
N TYR A 123 -4.30 4.21 9.67
CA TYR A 123 -4.03 2.78 9.58
C TYR A 123 -4.73 2.15 8.36
N LEU A 124 -6.06 2.30 8.27
CA LEU A 124 -6.89 1.70 7.24
C LEU A 124 -6.47 2.11 5.83
N LEU A 125 -6.18 3.40 5.64
CA LEU A 125 -5.89 3.99 4.34
C LEU A 125 -4.41 3.94 3.95
N GLY A 126 -3.55 3.28 4.75
CA GLY A 126 -2.12 3.19 4.44
C GLY A 126 -1.41 4.54 4.48
N LEU A 127 -1.89 5.48 5.29
CA LEU A 127 -1.26 6.80 5.47
C LEU A 127 -0.20 6.72 6.55
N GLN A 128 0.71 7.71 6.58
CA GLN A 128 1.70 7.85 7.65
C GLN A 128 1.03 7.95 9.03
N PRO A 129 1.72 7.60 10.12
CA PRO A 129 1.20 7.79 11.48
C PRO A 129 0.60 9.19 11.65
N ALA A 130 -0.61 9.24 12.22
CA ALA A 130 -1.31 10.49 12.38
C ALA A 130 -0.53 11.45 13.27
N VAL A 131 -0.51 12.72 12.88
CA VAL A 131 0.09 13.82 13.63
C VAL A 131 -1.01 14.80 14.07
N PRO A 132 -0.77 15.68 15.05
CA PRO A 132 -1.81 16.56 15.59
C PRO A 132 -2.54 17.42 14.54
N SER A 133 -1.84 17.84 13.47
CA SER A 133 -2.44 18.62 12.39
C SER A 133 -3.52 17.87 11.60
N ASP A 134 -3.51 16.53 11.61
CA ASP A 134 -4.50 15.70 10.92
C ASP A 134 -5.90 15.77 11.55
N SER A 135 -6.01 16.37 12.74
CA SER A 135 -7.31 16.77 13.30
C SER A 135 -8.10 17.73 12.40
N ASN A 136 -7.43 18.43 11.48
CA ASN A 136 -8.05 19.31 10.50
C ASN A 136 -8.47 18.59 9.21
N ALA A 137 -8.13 17.31 9.05
CA ALA A 137 -8.44 16.55 7.86
C ALA A 137 -9.95 16.59 7.55
N LYS A 138 -10.27 16.58 6.26
CA LYS A 138 -11.63 16.49 5.74
C LYS A 138 -11.72 15.34 4.78
N PHE A 139 -12.87 14.68 4.77
CA PHE A 139 -13.29 13.94 3.60
C PHE A 139 -13.92 14.92 2.62
N VAL A 140 -13.38 14.95 1.40
CA VAL A 140 -14.07 15.56 0.26
C VAL A 140 -14.73 14.43 -0.51
N ARG A 141 -16.05 14.37 -0.47
CA ARG A 141 -16.87 13.40 -1.21
C ARG A 141 -17.14 13.94 -2.59
N ILE A 142 -17.01 13.09 -3.59
CA ILE A 142 -17.18 13.42 -5.00
C ILE A 142 -18.03 12.37 -5.72
N SER A 143 -18.72 12.82 -6.77
CA SER A 143 -19.37 11.97 -7.75
C SER A 143 -18.67 12.11 -9.09
N ILE A 144 -18.36 10.99 -9.72
CA ILE A 144 -17.64 10.94 -11.00
C ILE A 144 -18.52 10.24 -12.02
N ALA A 145 -18.71 10.87 -13.18
CA ALA A 145 -19.36 10.28 -14.35
C ALA A 145 -18.32 9.69 -15.32
N PRO A 146 -18.71 8.76 -16.22
CA PRO A 146 -17.79 8.18 -17.22
C PRO A 146 -17.17 9.26 -18.10
N GLN A 147 -15.84 9.26 -18.25
CA GLN A 147 -15.09 10.28 -19.00
C GLN A 147 -13.84 9.72 -19.65
N SER A 148 -13.51 10.12 -20.87
CA SER A 148 -12.33 9.64 -21.63
C SER A 148 -10.98 10.21 -21.16
N VAL A 149 -10.75 10.29 -19.84
CA VAL A 149 -9.52 10.80 -19.22
C VAL A 149 -8.73 9.65 -18.58
N GLY A 150 -7.40 9.73 -18.65
CA GLY A 150 -6.49 8.76 -18.04
C GLY A 150 -6.22 7.51 -18.89
N PRO A 151 -5.51 6.52 -18.33
CA PRO A 151 -5.04 5.34 -19.08
C PRO A 151 -6.17 4.39 -19.52
N THR A 152 -7.35 4.52 -18.92
CA THR A 152 -8.51 3.65 -19.16
C THR A 152 -9.61 4.34 -19.96
N GLY A 153 -9.54 5.67 -20.12
CA GLY A 153 -10.64 6.44 -20.70
C GLY A 153 -11.94 6.39 -19.87
N ASN A 154 -11.85 6.10 -18.57
CA ASN A 154 -12.98 6.05 -17.64
C ASN A 154 -13.02 7.27 -16.69
N GLY A 155 -11.97 8.11 -16.65
CA GLY A 155 -11.87 9.23 -15.71
C GLY A 155 -11.44 8.78 -14.31
N VAL A 156 -11.18 7.49 -14.16
CA VAL A 156 -10.59 6.86 -13.00
C VAL A 156 -9.91 5.57 -13.44
N PHE A 157 -8.86 5.18 -12.75
CA PHE A 157 -8.21 3.90 -12.96
C PHE A 157 -7.85 3.27 -11.62
N ARG A 158 -7.71 1.95 -11.61
CA ARG A 158 -7.27 1.22 -10.43
C ARG A 158 -5.73 1.23 -10.38
N PRO A 159 -5.09 1.53 -9.24
CA PRO A 159 -3.64 1.46 -9.11
C PRO A 159 -3.19 0.01 -8.95
N CYS A 160 -3.47 -0.81 -9.97
CA CYS A 160 -3.11 -2.21 -10.10
C CYS A 160 -2.28 -2.45 -11.36
N PRO A 161 -1.60 -3.59 -11.49
CA PRO A 161 -0.90 -3.94 -12.72
C PRO A 161 -1.79 -3.87 -13.97
N ASP A 162 -3.09 -4.14 -13.84
CA ASP A 162 -4.10 -3.77 -14.85
C ASP A 162 -4.87 -2.52 -14.37
N PRO A 163 -4.87 -1.40 -15.14
CA PRO A 163 -5.51 -0.16 -14.72
C PRO A 163 -7.04 -0.20 -14.80
N ASP A 164 -7.63 -1.20 -15.46
CA ASP A 164 -9.07 -1.28 -15.69
C ASP A 164 -9.84 -1.38 -14.35
N PRO A 165 -10.64 -0.34 -13.99
CA PRO A 165 -11.32 -0.29 -12.72
C PRO A 165 -12.50 -1.28 -12.63
N THR A 166 -12.89 -1.93 -13.74
CA THR A 166 -13.94 -2.94 -13.77
C THR A 166 -13.44 -4.34 -13.39
N LYS A 167 -12.12 -4.56 -13.32
CA LYS A 167 -11.54 -5.83 -12.87
C LYS A 167 -11.90 -6.11 -11.41
N THR A 168 -12.20 -7.38 -11.14
CA THR A 168 -12.61 -7.90 -9.83
C THR A 168 -11.43 -8.39 -8.98
N ALA A 169 -10.21 -8.35 -9.48
CA ALA A 169 -8.98 -8.70 -8.77
C ALA A 169 -7.78 -8.14 -9.54
N CYS A 170 -6.66 -7.98 -8.84
CA CYS A 170 -5.41 -7.55 -9.46
C CYS A 170 -4.49 -8.73 -9.69
N ALA A 171 -3.85 -8.76 -10.87
CA ALA A 171 -2.86 -9.77 -11.24
C ALA A 171 -1.44 -9.30 -10.89
N ASN A 172 -0.43 -10.16 -11.07
CA ASN A 172 0.99 -9.80 -10.90
C ASN A 172 1.69 -9.42 -12.22
N THR A 173 0.93 -9.23 -13.30
CA THR A 173 1.46 -8.85 -14.61
C THR A 173 0.94 -7.47 -14.99
N ILE A 174 1.86 -6.56 -15.31
CA ILE A 174 1.52 -5.19 -15.68
C ILE A 174 0.99 -5.19 -17.13
N ASN A 175 -0.20 -4.65 -17.31
CA ASN A 175 -0.91 -4.51 -18.57
C ASN A 175 -1.30 -3.04 -18.79
N GLY A 176 -1.62 -2.69 -20.03
CA GLY A 176 -2.13 -1.36 -20.40
C GLY A 176 -1.17 -0.56 -21.27
N PRO A 177 -1.50 0.70 -21.57
CA PRO A 177 -0.71 1.54 -22.46
C PRO A 177 0.67 1.86 -21.86
N GLN A 178 1.67 2.12 -22.71
CA GLN A 178 3.06 2.39 -22.29
C GLN A 178 3.15 3.50 -21.22
N ALA A 179 2.34 4.55 -21.34
CA ALA A 179 2.29 5.63 -20.35
C ALA A 179 1.88 5.14 -18.95
N PHE A 180 0.96 4.17 -18.88
CA PHE A 180 0.57 3.55 -17.62
C PHE A 180 1.69 2.68 -17.06
N VAL A 181 2.35 1.88 -17.89
CA VAL A 181 3.49 1.04 -17.45
C VAL A 181 4.60 1.90 -16.84
N SER A 182 4.94 3.02 -17.48
CA SER A 182 5.92 3.98 -16.97
C SER A 182 5.47 4.64 -15.66
N TRP A 183 4.20 5.06 -15.57
CA TRP A 183 3.64 5.57 -14.32
C TRP A 183 3.71 4.54 -13.19
N PHE A 184 3.31 3.30 -13.46
CA PHE A 184 3.27 2.20 -12.49
C PHE A 184 4.68 1.88 -11.97
N ALA A 185 5.68 1.83 -12.85
CA ALA A 185 7.08 1.64 -12.45
C ALA A 185 7.58 2.79 -11.56
N ASN A 186 7.32 4.04 -11.92
CA ASN A 186 7.69 5.20 -11.10
C ASN A 186 6.97 5.21 -9.75
N GLN A 187 5.69 4.82 -9.73
CA GLN A 187 4.90 4.71 -8.50
C GLN A 187 5.48 3.65 -7.56
N GLN A 188 5.98 2.52 -8.06
CA GLN A 188 6.65 1.52 -7.22
C GLN A 188 7.89 2.11 -6.54
N VAL A 189 8.75 2.82 -7.30
CA VAL A 189 9.95 3.46 -6.74
C VAL A 189 9.57 4.52 -5.70
N PHE A 190 8.54 5.32 -5.97
CA PHE A 190 8.06 6.34 -5.04
C PHE A 190 7.45 5.74 -3.77
N SER A 191 6.61 4.70 -3.90
CA SER A 191 5.92 4.07 -2.78
C SER A 191 6.88 3.27 -1.89
N TYR A 192 7.85 2.56 -2.46
CA TYR A 192 8.68 1.61 -1.69
C TYR A 192 10.02 2.19 -1.22
N ARG A 193 10.22 3.51 -1.38
CA ARG A 193 11.42 4.17 -0.87
C ARG A 193 11.50 4.10 0.65
N LYS A 194 12.71 3.84 1.17
CA LYS A 194 13.03 3.92 2.59
C LYS A 194 13.92 5.12 2.84
N GLY A 195 13.40 6.07 3.60
CA GLY A 195 14.14 7.25 4.02
C GLY A 195 14.74 7.08 5.42
N PRO A 196 15.65 7.96 5.83
CA PRO A 196 16.13 8.03 7.20
C PRO A 196 15.04 8.51 8.19
N ASP A 197 13.93 9.05 7.68
CA ASP A 197 12.77 9.50 8.45
C ASP A 197 11.46 9.24 7.68
N LEU A 198 10.32 9.46 8.34
CA LEU A 198 9.00 9.28 7.73
C LEU A 198 8.74 10.22 6.54
N LYS A 199 9.27 11.44 6.53
CA LYS A 199 9.07 12.39 5.41
C LYS A 199 9.70 11.88 4.11
N GLN A 200 10.79 11.12 4.24
CA GLN A 200 11.52 10.52 3.13
C GLN A 200 11.13 9.06 2.86
N THR A 201 10.33 8.45 3.73
CA THR A 201 9.75 7.12 3.53
C THR A 201 8.53 7.22 2.60
N GLY A 202 8.32 6.20 1.78
CA GLY A 202 7.19 6.15 0.85
C GLY A 202 5.87 5.74 1.53
N TYR A 203 5.03 5.04 0.77
CA TYR A 203 3.70 4.60 1.17
C TYR A 203 3.56 3.09 1.01
N PRO A 204 2.82 2.41 1.89
CA PRO A 204 2.59 0.98 1.80
C PRO A 204 1.56 0.66 0.69
N TRP A 205 1.89 1.01 -0.55
CA TRP A 205 1.03 0.83 -1.70
C TRP A 205 1.00 -0.64 -2.11
N THR A 206 -0.15 -1.27 -2.00
CA THR A 206 -0.26 -2.73 -2.18
C THR A 206 -0.16 -3.15 -3.62
N ARG A 207 -0.37 -2.24 -4.59
CA ARG A 207 -0.61 -2.51 -6.02
C ARG A 207 -1.70 -3.55 -6.30
N LEU A 208 -2.52 -3.88 -5.30
CA LEU A 208 -3.59 -4.88 -5.37
C LEU A 208 -4.99 -4.24 -5.30
N GLY A 209 -5.07 -2.91 -5.47
CA GLY A 209 -6.33 -2.19 -5.64
C GLY A 209 -7.03 -1.86 -4.34
N TYR A 210 -6.30 -1.98 -3.22
CA TYR A 210 -6.72 -1.61 -1.89
C TYR A 210 -5.53 -1.06 -1.08
N THR A 211 -5.80 -0.24 -0.07
CA THR A 211 -4.76 0.34 0.80
C THR A 211 -4.20 -0.70 1.79
N TYR A 212 -2.92 -0.62 2.18
CA TYR A 212 -2.41 -1.51 3.22
C TYR A 212 -2.88 -1.04 4.60
N ASN A 213 -3.68 -1.86 5.28
CA ASN A 213 -4.08 -1.63 6.66
C ASN A 213 -2.97 -2.07 7.61
N TRP A 214 -2.31 -1.11 8.25
CA TRP A 214 -1.22 -1.37 9.18
C TRP A 214 -1.62 -1.24 10.66
N ASP A 215 -2.93 -1.24 10.96
CA ASP A 215 -3.44 -1.26 12.34
C ASP A 215 -2.85 -2.48 13.09
N PRO A 216 -2.17 -2.29 14.24
CA PRO A 216 -1.60 -3.39 15.01
C PRO A 216 -2.64 -4.40 15.53
N GLN A 217 -3.92 -4.04 15.56
CA GLN A 217 -5.03 -4.88 16.00
C GLN A 217 -5.81 -5.49 14.83
N ALA A 218 -5.51 -5.12 13.58
CA ALA A 218 -6.20 -5.70 12.44
C ALA A 218 -5.76 -7.14 12.20
N SER A 219 -6.75 -8.02 12.07
CA SER A 219 -6.53 -9.40 11.60
C SER A 219 -6.33 -9.48 10.09
N ASP A 220 -6.64 -8.41 9.37
CA ASP A 220 -6.55 -8.31 7.92
C ASP A 220 -5.77 -7.05 7.50
N ILE A 221 -4.68 -7.26 6.76
CA ILE A 221 -3.84 -6.17 6.22
C ILE A 221 -4.51 -5.43 5.06
N ARG A 222 -5.67 -5.90 4.59
CA ARG A 222 -6.33 -5.37 3.41
C ARG A 222 -7.29 -4.26 3.82
N GLY A 223 -6.89 -3.02 3.56
CA GLY A 223 -7.66 -1.80 3.82
C GLY A 223 -8.78 -1.55 2.80
N ALA A 224 -9.13 -0.29 2.57
CA ALA A 224 -10.22 0.06 1.66
C ALA A 224 -9.77 -0.02 0.20
N GLN A 225 -10.69 -0.28 -0.73
CA GLN A 225 -10.33 -0.21 -2.16
C GLN A 225 -9.91 1.21 -2.53
N GLU A 226 -8.87 1.29 -3.35
CA GLU A 226 -8.29 2.55 -3.81
C GLU A 226 -8.35 2.68 -5.33
N TYR A 227 -8.47 3.92 -5.76
CA TYR A 227 -8.54 4.34 -7.15
C TYR A 227 -7.80 5.66 -7.32
N ILE A 228 -7.41 5.97 -8.55
CA ILE A 228 -6.81 7.26 -8.87
C ILE A 228 -7.68 7.97 -9.91
N VAL A 229 -8.04 9.20 -9.58
CA VAL A 229 -8.74 10.13 -10.47
C VAL A 229 -7.68 11.04 -11.10
N PRO A 230 -7.32 10.87 -12.38
CA PRO A 230 -6.30 11.67 -13.04
C PRO A 230 -6.72 13.14 -13.15
N GLY A 231 -5.72 14.04 -13.17
CA GLY A 231 -5.94 15.43 -13.56
C GLY A 231 -6.61 15.54 -14.93
N GLY A 232 -7.43 16.56 -15.12
CA GLY A 232 -8.32 16.73 -16.28
C GLY A 232 -9.69 16.09 -16.11
N THR A 233 -9.89 15.24 -15.09
CA THR A 233 -11.21 14.64 -14.81
C THR A 233 -12.15 15.67 -14.17
N LYS A 234 -13.39 15.73 -14.66
CA LYS A 234 -14.47 16.50 -14.04
C LYS A 234 -15.13 15.69 -12.94
N VAL A 235 -15.28 16.28 -11.76
CA VAL A 235 -15.94 15.65 -10.61
C VAL A 235 -16.95 16.61 -10.02
N THR A 236 -18.09 16.09 -9.55
CA THR A 236 -19.04 16.90 -8.78
C THR A 236 -18.69 16.78 -7.31
N VAL A 237 -18.40 17.90 -6.64
CA VAL A 237 -18.18 17.91 -5.19
C VAL A 237 -19.53 17.69 -4.51
N VAL A 238 -19.63 16.61 -3.75
CA VAL A 238 -20.86 16.24 -3.04
C VAL A 238 -20.91 16.90 -1.68
N GLU A 239 -19.81 16.83 -0.94
CA GLU A 239 -19.76 17.28 0.45
C GLU A 239 -18.31 17.42 0.93
N ILE A 240 -18.07 18.36 1.84
CA ILE A 240 -16.87 18.41 2.68
C ILE A 240 -17.31 18.14 4.11
N VAL A 241 -16.78 17.08 4.73
CA VAL A 241 -17.21 16.62 6.06
C VAL A 241 -16.01 16.22 6.91
N SER A 242 -16.09 16.40 8.23
CA SER A 242 -15.05 15.89 9.12
C SER A 242 -15.05 14.35 9.15
N PRO A 243 -13.89 13.69 9.32
CA PRO A 243 -13.84 12.24 9.47
C PRO A 243 -14.71 11.70 10.60
N GLN A 244 -14.79 12.42 11.71
CA GLN A 244 -15.61 12.06 12.87
C GLN A 244 -17.10 12.06 12.52
N GLU A 245 -17.60 13.12 11.89
CA GLU A 245 -19.00 13.20 11.45
C GLU A 245 -19.30 12.18 10.37
N TYR A 246 -18.37 11.92 9.43
CA TYR A 246 -18.56 10.92 8.39
C TYR A 246 -18.70 9.51 8.97
N CYS A 247 -17.81 9.15 9.88
CA CYS A 247 -17.81 7.83 10.52
C CYS A 247 -18.95 7.65 11.51
N ALA A 248 -19.54 8.71 12.06
CA ALA A 248 -20.69 8.60 12.96
C ALA A 248 -22.03 8.31 12.25
N ARG A 249 -22.06 8.29 10.91
CA ARG A 249 -23.27 8.13 10.07
C ARG A 249 -23.59 6.68 9.69
#